data_AF-A0A968VFA7-F1
#
_entry.id   AF-A0A968VFA7-F1
#
_cell.length_a   1.000
_cell.length_b   1.000
_cell.length_c   1.000
_cell.angle_alpha   90.00
_cell.angle_beta   90.00
_cell.angle_gamma   90.00
#
_symmetry.space_group_name_H-M   'P 1'
#
loop_
_entity.id
_entity.type
_entity.pdbx_description
1 polymer ?
#
loop_
_entity_poly.entity_id
_entity_poly.type
_entity_poly.pdbx_seq_one_letter_code
_entity_poly.pdbx_strand_id
1 'polypeptide(L)'
;MSGAGGHLASSEWRYIGDTKDYLWGKYVPDRGTKHRSTPADQELHRPTQAILKPKNLPKEVGLRERDRRWREWLRNVNKVSQSETDLADLRRRGLTDAQVKESLFRSVGQGYVIPVIDYHGLIVGAQVRLRDCPSGGRYRWWKLKGMAPHVKGQLPIGVYGKGNDVWLVEGYLKAIVASFKLGAKFVGFGSVAQLIGSRDLIKETLGALGNQQLLLRPMLAA
;
A
#
# COMPACT_ATOMS: atom_id res chain seq x y z
N MET A 1 20.38 4.89 -40.91
CA MET A 1 20.26 5.02 -39.44
C MET A 1 18.87 4.52 -39.07
N SER A 2 18.54 3.21 -39.06
CA SER A 2 19.18 2.07 -38.39
C SER A 2 19.60 2.43 -36.96
N GLY A 3 19.15 1.80 -35.87
CA GLY A 3 18.49 0.52 -35.64
C GLY A 3 19.20 -0.15 -34.45
N ALA A 4 18.44 -0.52 -33.41
CA ALA A 4 18.71 -1.61 -32.46
C ALA A 4 17.44 -1.74 -31.58
N GLY A 5 16.56 -2.72 -31.71
CA GLY A 5 16.73 -4.07 -32.23
C GLY A 5 16.82 -5.04 -31.05
N GLY A 6 15.67 -5.63 -30.72
CA GLY A 6 15.50 -6.69 -29.72
C GLY A 6 14.14 -7.33 -29.88
N HIS A 7 13.82 -7.75 -31.11
CA HIS A 7 12.64 -8.55 -31.46
C HIS A 7 12.67 -9.89 -30.76
N LEU A 8 11.54 -10.26 -30.14
CA LEU A 8 10.83 -11.53 -30.38
C LEU A 8 9.34 -11.28 -30.12
N ALA A 9 8.70 -10.49 -30.99
CA ALA A 9 7.24 -10.51 -31.08
C ALA A 9 6.89 -11.73 -31.94
N SER A 10 6.54 -12.85 -31.31
CA SER A 10 5.90 -13.93 -32.06
C SER A 10 4.54 -13.41 -32.53
N SER A 11 4.31 -13.51 -33.83
CA SER A 11 3.13 -13.06 -34.58
C SER A 11 1.87 -13.87 -34.26
N GLU A 12 1.73 -14.35 -33.02
CA GLU A 12 0.67 -15.27 -32.60
C GLU A 12 -0.32 -14.62 -31.64
N TRP A 13 -0.07 -13.43 -31.11
CA TRP A 13 -0.87 -12.84 -30.03
C TRP A 13 -1.20 -11.36 -30.28
N ARG A 14 -2.49 -11.02 -30.22
CA ARG A 14 -3.06 -9.68 -30.39
C ARG A 14 -3.55 -9.13 -29.06
N TYR A 15 -3.15 -7.91 -28.75
CA TYR A 15 -3.60 -7.18 -27.57
C TYR A 15 -5.06 -6.73 -27.70
N ILE A 16 -5.88 -6.93 -26.65
CA ILE A 16 -7.33 -6.58 -26.66
C ILE A 16 -7.77 -5.68 -25.51
N GLY A 17 -6.84 -5.21 -24.67
CA GLY A 17 -7.11 -4.26 -23.59
C GLY A 17 -6.69 -4.76 -22.22
N ASP A 18 -6.85 -3.90 -21.21
CA ASP A 18 -6.38 -4.18 -19.86
C ASP A 18 -7.39 -4.99 -19.01
N THR A 19 -6.87 -5.59 -17.94
CA THR A 19 -7.65 -6.10 -16.80
C THR A 19 -8.27 -4.95 -16.00
N LYS A 20 -9.31 -5.24 -15.20
CA LYS A 20 -10.09 -4.21 -14.48
C LYS A 20 -9.27 -3.43 -13.45
N ASP A 21 -8.17 -4.00 -13.01
CA ASP A 21 -7.19 -3.43 -12.09
C ASP A 21 -6.00 -2.77 -12.80
N TYR A 22 -5.98 -2.76 -14.14
CA TYR A 22 -4.92 -2.20 -15.00
C TYR A 22 -3.52 -2.77 -14.75
N LEU A 23 -3.44 -3.93 -14.09
CA LEU A 23 -2.16 -4.57 -13.75
C LEU A 23 -1.65 -5.50 -14.85
N TRP A 24 -2.55 -6.00 -15.71
CA TRP A 24 -2.22 -6.94 -16.78
C TRP A 24 -2.89 -6.58 -18.10
N GLY A 25 -2.12 -6.64 -19.18
CA GLY A 25 -2.64 -6.60 -20.54
C GLY A 25 -3.25 -7.95 -20.95
N LYS A 26 -4.42 -7.94 -21.58
CA LYS A 26 -5.07 -9.14 -22.13
C LYS A 26 -4.65 -9.33 -23.59
N TYR A 27 -4.26 -10.54 -23.93
CA TYR A 27 -3.86 -10.93 -25.27
C TYR A 27 -4.70 -12.13 -25.71
N VAL A 28 -5.04 -12.18 -26.99
CA VAL A 28 -5.72 -13.32 -27.62
C VAL A 28 -4.90 -13.82 -28.81
N PRO A 29 -4.98 -15.11 -29.16
CA PRO A 29 -4.27 -15.61 -30.33
C PRO A 29 -4.72 -14.90 -31.61
N ASP A 30 -3.78 -14.38 -32.40
CA ASP A 30 -4.05 -13.68 -33.66
C ASP A 30 -4.28 -14.68 -34.79
N ARG A 31 -5.50 -15.25 -34.86
CA ARG A 31 -5.88 -16.27 -35.85
C ARG A 31 -6.31 -15.71 -37.20
N GLY A 32 -5.91 -14.49 -37.56
CA GLY A 32 -6.17 -13.88 -38.87
C GLY A 32 -7.64 -13.64 -39.23
N THR A 33 -8.57 -13.88 -38.31
CA THR A 33 -10.00 -13.67 -38.51
C THR A 33 -10.41 -12.35 -37.88
N LYS A 34 -11.04 -11.46 -38.67
CA LYS A 34 -11.60 -10.20 -38.18
C LYS A 34 -12.61 -10.53 -37.07
N HIS A 35 -12.23 -10.34 -35.81
CA HIS A 35 -13.11 -10.57 -34.68
C HIS A 35 -14.31 -9.63 -34.82
N ARG A 36 -15.49 -10.21 -35.08
CA ARG A 36 -16.75 -9.49 -35.05
C ARG A 36 -17.14 -9.31 -33.60
N SER A 37 -17.26 -8.07 -33.14
CA SER A 37 -17.68 -7.75 -31.77
C SER A 37 -19.04 -8.37 -31.51
N THR A 38 -19.16 -9.15 -30.44
CA THR A 38 -20.45 -9.70 -30.01
C THR A 38 -21.27 -8.62 -29.27
N PRO A 39 -22.59 -8.79 -29.12
CA PRO A 39 -23.41 -7.91 -28.28
C PRO A 39 -22.89 -7.82 -26.82
N ALA A 40 -22.25 -8.88 -26.31
CA ALA A 40 -21.59 -8.87 -25.01
C ALA A 40 -20.34 -7.96 -24.97
N ASP A 41 -19.59 -7.88 -26.08
CA ASP A 41 -18.46 -6.94 -26.22
C ASP A 41 -18.97 -5.49 -26.30
N GLN A 42 -20.14 -5.26 -26.91
CA GLN A 42 -20.76 -3.93 -26.97
C GLN A 42 -21.35 -3.49 -25.62
N GLU A 43 -21.86 -4.41 -24.80
CA GLU A 43 -22.25 -4.10 -23.42
C GLU A 43 -21.03 -3.76 -22.53
N LEU A 44 -19.88 -4.38 -22.77
CA LEU A 44 -18.62 -4.04 -22.10
C LEU A 44 -18.12 -2.63 -22.48
N HIS A 45 -18.47 -2.17 -23.69
CA HIS A 45 -18.15 -0.84 -24.21
C HIS A 45 -19.22 0.22 -23.99
N ARG A 46 -20.33 -0.07 -23.28
CA ARG A 46 -21.20 1.01 -22.81
C ARG A 46 -20.36 1.92 -21.92
N PRO A 47 -20.07 3.18 -22.32
CA PRO A 47 -19.41 4.11 -21.42
C PRO A 47 -20.32 4.16 -20.21
N THR A 48 -19.79 3.74 -19.07
CA THR A 48 -20.57 3.63 -17.85
C THR A 48 -20.88 5.04 -17.38
N GLN A 49 -21.88 5.68 -17.99
CA GLN A 49 -22.44 6.95 -17.53
C GLN A 49 -23.04 6.78 -16.12
N ALA A 50 -23.23 5.54 -15.67
CA ALA A 50 -23.54 5.18 -14.28
C ALA A 50 -22.34 5.24 -13.30
N ILE A 51 -21.09 5.26 -13.76
CA ILE A 51 -19.88 5.44 -12.90
C ILE A 51 -19.63 6.93 -12.60
N LEU A 52 -20.20 7.84 -13.38
CA LEU A 52 -20.06 9.29 -13.19
C LEU A 52 -21.14 9.93 -12.32
N LYS A 53 -21.97 9.15 -11.62
CA LYS A 53 -22.69 9.73 -10.48
C LYS A 53 -21.64 9.98 -9.40
N PRO A 54 -21.43 11.22 -8.93
CA PRO A 54 -20.59 11.44 -7.77
C PRO A 54 -21.23 10.62 -6.64
N LYS A 55 -20.64 9.46 -6.34
CA LYS A 55 -20.83 8.87 -5.01
C LYS A 55 -20.47 10.01 -4.08
N ASN A 56 -21.33 10.30 -3.11
CA ASN A 56 -20.99 11.16 -1.98
C ASN A 56 -19.76 10.55 -1.32
N LEU A 57 -18.58 10.86 -1.87
CA LEU A 57 -17.30 10.51 -1.31
C LEU A 57 -17.33 11.24 0.03
N PRO A 58 -17.07 10.53 1.14
CA PRO A 58 -16.96 11.19 2.43
C PRO A 58 -16.04 12.39 2.25
N LYS A 59 -16.45 13.57 2.74
CA LYS A 59 -15.59 14.77 2.72
C LYS A 59 -14.19 14.35 3.16
N GLU A 60 -13.21 14.68 2.33
CA GLU A 60 -11.83 14.27 2.58
C GLU A 60 -11.41 14.80 3.97
N VAL A 61 -11.15 13.88 4.88
CA VAL A 61 -10.71 14.22 6.23
C VAL A 61 -9.27 14.71 6.11
N GLY A 62 -9.05 16.00 6.39
CA GLY A 62 -7.71 16.60 6.38
C GLY A 62 -6.73 15.84 7.29
N LEU A 63 -5.43 15.89 6.96
CA LEU A 63 -4.40 15.05 7.59
C LEU A 63 -4.36 15.18 9.13
N ARG A 64 -4.53 16.40 9.65
CA ARG A 64 -4.54 16.66 11.10
C ARG A 64 -5.75 16.04 11.81
N GLU A 65 -6.94 16.15 11.20
CA GLU A 65 -8.15 15.55 11.77
C GLU A 65 -8.08 14.03 11.70
N ARG A 66 -7.53 13.49 10.60
CA ARG A 66 -7.27 12.07 10.44
C ARG A 66 -6.30 11.54 11.52
N ASP A 67 -5.20 12.25 11.77
CA ASP A 67 -4.26 11.94 12.85
C ASP A 67 -4.94 11.96 14.22
N ARG A 68 -5.68 13.03 14.52
CA ARG A 68 -6.43 13.16 15.78
C ARG A 68 -7.33 11.94 16.03
N ARG A 69 -8.10 11.54 15.01
CA ARG A 69 -9.02 10.39 15.08
C ARG A 69 -8.27 9.06 15.24
N TRP A 70 -7.15 8.88 14.56
CA TRP A 70 -6.31 7.69 14.75
C TRP A 70 -5.71 7.61 16.15
N ARG A 71 -5.15 8.70 16.66
CA ARG A 71 -4.60 8.75 18.03
C ARG A 71 -5.67 8.52 19.08
N GLU A 72 -6.86 9.09 18.90
CA GLU A 72 -8.03 8.81 19.75
C GLU A 72 -8.41 7.32 19.71
N TRP A 73 -8.47 6.73 18.53
CA TRP A 73 -8.79 5.31 18.38
C TRP A 73 -7.71 4.40 19.00
N LEU A 74 -6.43 4.65 18.74
CA LEU A 74 -5.30 3.87 19.29
C LEU A 74 -5.18 3.97 20.82
N ARG A 75 -5.65 5.08 21.42
CA ARG A 75 -5.76 5.22 22.87
C ARG A 75 -6.87 4.33 23.45
N ASN A 76 -7.98 4.19 22.72
CA ASN A 76 -9.18 3.50 23.22
C ASN A 76 -9.21 2.00 22.91
N VAL A 77 -8.58 1.56 21.81
CA VAL A 77 -8.58 0.15 21.38
C VAL A 77 -7.89 -0.78 22.40
N ASN A 78 -7.01 -0.22 23.23
CA ASN A 78 -6.14 -0.97 24.16
C ASN A 78 -6.60 -0.90 25.62
N LYS A 79 -7.87 -0.62 25.89
CA LYS A 79 -8.43 -0.79 27.26
C LYS A 79 -8.41 -2.26 27.70
N VAL A 80 -8.17 -3.18 26.76
CA VAL A 80 -7.81 -4.57 26.99
C VAL A 80 -6.33 -4.68 26.57
N SER A 81 -5.47 -5.22 27.43
CA SER A 81 -4.01 -5.28 27.26
C SER A 81 -3.53 -5.79 25.88
N GLN A 82 -2.28 -5.47 25.50
CA GLN A 82 -1.67 -6.08 24.31
C GLN A 82 -1.66 -7.60 24.46
N SER A 83 -2.00 -8.30 23.38
CA SER A 83 -2.03 -9.76 23.33
C SER A 83 -0.60 -10.30 23.37
N GLU A 84 -0.29 -11.22 24.29
CA GLU A 84 1.04 -11.82 24.39
C GLU A 84 1.46 -12.51 23.09
N THR A 85 0.51 -13.10 22.35
CA THR A 85 0.77 -13.66 21.02
C THR A 85 1.25 -12.62 20.00
N ASP A 86 0.73 -11.39 20.06
CA ASP A 86 1.14 -10.33 19.14
C ASP A 86 2.52 -9.78 19.53
N LEU A 87 2.76 -9.62 20.83
CA LEU A 87 4.06 -9.26 21.37
C LEU A 87 5.13 -10.29 21.00
N ALA A 88 4.82 -11.58 21.10
CA ALA A 88 5.72 -12.66 20.70
C ALA A 88 6.06 -12.60 19.19
N ASP A 89 5.09 -12.32 18.30
CA ASP A 89 5.39 -12.15 16.87
C ASP A 89 6.26 -10.92 16.60
N LEU A 90 6.02 -9.80 17.30
CA LEU A 90 6.83 -8.59 17.16
C LEU A 90 8.26 -8.79 17.68
N ARG A 91 8.42 -9.44 18.85
CA ARG A 91 9.73 -9.80 19.41
C ARG A 91 10.50 -10.75 18.50
N ARG A 92 9.84 -11.76 17.95
CA ARG A 92 10.43 -12.68 16.96
C ARG A 92 10.93 -11.96 15.69
N ARG A 93 10.35 -10.81 15.35
CA ARG A 93 10.83 -9.96 14.22
C ARG A 93 12.02 -9.08 14.59
N GLY A 94 12.45 -9.10 15.86
CA GLY A 94 13.59 -8.36 16.37
C GLY A 94 13.24 -7.00 16.96
N LEU A 95 11.99 -6.79 17.39
CA LEU A 95 11.60 -5.57 18.10
C LEU A 95 11.67 -5.76 19.61
N THR A 96 12.20 -4.77 20.32
CA THR A 96 12.13 -4.70 21.79
C THR A 96 10.80 -4.13 22.25
N ASP A 97 10.43 -4.36 23.51
CA ASP A 97 9.18 -3.83 24.08
C ASP A 97 9.12 -2.29 24.03
N ALA A 98 10.26 -1.62 24.18
CA ALA A 98 10.37 -0.17 24.01
C ALA A 98 10.07 0.26 22.56
N GLN A 99 10.61 -0.44 21.57
CA GLN A 99 10.35 -0.18 20.15
C GLN A 99 8.90 -0.49 19.76
N VAL A 100 8.31 -1.55 20.33
CA VAL A 100 6.89 -1.88 20.15
C VAL A 100 6.01 -0.75 20.67
N LYS A 101 6.36 -0.18 21.85
CA LYS A 101 5.65 0.97 22.43
C LYS A 101 5.79 2.22 21.56
N GLU A 102 7.00 2.51 21.08
CA GLU A 102 7.32 3.64 20.19
C GLU A 102 6.55 3.56 18.86
N SER A 103 6.42 2.35 18.30
CA SER A 103 5.76 2.10 17.01
C SER A 103 4.23 2.14 17.06
N LEU A 104 3.64 2.35 18.24
CA LEU A 104 2.19 2.43 18.46
C LEU A 104 1.41 1.19 17.97
N PHE A 105 2.02 0.00 17.95
CA PHE A 105 1.30 -1.24 17.67
C PHE A 105 0.17 -1.45 18.69
N ARG A 106 -0.98 -1.94 18.23
CA ARG A 106 -2.14 -2.23 19.08
C ARG A 106 -2.79 -3.54 18.71
N SER A 107 -3.00 -4.41 19.68
CA SER A 107 -3.78 -5.62 19.49
C SER A 107 -5.25 -5.28 19.24
N VAL A 108 -5.86 -6.07 18.37
CA VAL A 108 -7.29 -6.10 18.06
C VAL A 108 -7.74 -7.56 18.02
N GLY A 109 -9.04 -7.81 17.99
CA GLY A 109 -9.58 -9.18 18.09
C GLY A 109 -8.98 -10.19 17.09
N GLN A 110 -8.63 -9.74 15.89
CA GLN A 110 -8.11 -10.57 14.79
C GLN A 110 -6.58 -10.54 14.62
N GLY A 111 -5.85 -9.71 15.36
CA GLY A 111 -4.41 -9.52 15.18
C GLY A 111 -3.91 -8.19 15.73
N TYR A 112 -2.94 -7.56 15.09
CA TYR A 112 -2.43 -6.26 15.55
C TYR A 112 -2.35 -5.22 14.44
N VAL A 113 -2.53 -3.97 14.84
CA VAL A 113 -2.57 -2.79 14.01
C VAL A 113 -1.16 -2.26 13.81
N ILE A 114 -0.83 -1.96 12.56
CA ILE A 114 0.39 -1.32 12.09
C ILE A 114 -0.02 0.08 11.62
N PRO A 115 0.29 1.14 12.38
CA PRO A 115 -0.02 2.50 11.97
C PRO A 115 0.81 2.90 10.75
N VAL A 116 0.23 3.72 9.88
CA VAL A 116 0.92 4.35 8.75
C VAL A 116 1.12 5.82 9.09
N ILE A 117 2.37 6.22 9.24
CA ILE A 117 2.78 7.57 9.64
C ILE A 117 3.35 8.28 8.40
N ASP A 118 2.86 9.45 8.05
CA ASP A 118 3.37 10.22 6.91
C ASP A 118 4.67 10.97 7.24
N TYR A 119 5.21 11.69 6.26
CA TYR A 119 6.45 12.46 6.42
C TYR A 119 6.33 13.67 7.36
N HIS A 120 5.10 14.07 7.74
CA HIS A 120 4.85 15.08 8.78
C HIS A 120 4.77 14.46 10.19
N GLY A 121 4.90 13.15 10.32
CA GLY A 121 4.72 12.44 11.59
C GLY A 121 3.25 12.22 11.99
N LEU A 122 2.32 12.37 11.04
CA LEU A 122 0.89 12.22 11.26
C LEU A 122 0.44 10.78 10.95
N ILE A 123 -0.42 10.21 11.78
CA ILE A 123 -1.03 8.91 11.53
C ILE A 123 -2.13 9.08 10.48
N VAL A 124 -1.89 8.56 9.28
CA VAL A 124 -2.77 8.74 8.12
C VAL A 124 -3.57 7.47 7.77
N GLY A 125 -3.19 6.34 8.32
CA GLY A 125 -3.86 5.08 8.10
C GLY A 125 -3.38 4.01 9.05
N ALA A 126 -3.91 2.80 8.88
CA ALA A 126 -3.33 1.62 9.49
C ALA A 126 -3.64 0.38 8.68
N GLN A 127 -2.72 -0.59 8.70
CA GLN A 127 -3.01 -1.97 8.34
C GLN A 127 -3.23 -2.78 9.60
N VAL A 128 -3.99 -3.87 9.51
CA VAL A 128 -4.01 -4.94 10.50
C VAL A 128 -3.28 -6.14 9.93
N ARG A 129 -2.35 -6.70 10.70
CA ARG A 129 -1.79 -8.01 10.44
C ARG A 129 -2.61 -9.03 11.22
N LEU A 130 -3.28 -9.93 10.49
CA LEU A 130 -4.08 -11.00 11.07
C LEU A 130 -3.18 -12.06 11.73
N ARG A 131 -3.62 -12.60 12.87
CA ARG A 131 -3.00 -13.78 13.50
C ARG A 131 -3.17 -15.00 12.60
N ASP A 132 -4.43 -15.30 12.30
CA ASP A 132 -4.84 -16.41 11.46
C ASP A 132 -5.29 -15.91 10.09
N CYS A 133 -4.93 -16.66 9.05
CA CYS A 133 -5.33 -16.35 7.69
C CYS A 133 -5.76 -17.64 6.98
N PRO A 134 -7.04 -18.04 7.15
CA PRO A 134 -7.53 -19.28 6.54
C PRO A 134 -7.58 -19.20 5.00
N SER A 135 -7.62 -17.99 4.41
CA SER A 135 -7.43 -17.78 2.98
C SER A 135 -6.91 -16.36 2.65
N GLY A 136 -5.87 -16.29 1.81
CA GLY A 136 -5.31 -15.05 1.26
C GLY A 136 -4.20 -14.38 2.08
N GLY A 137 -4.12 -13.05 1.98
CA GLY A 137 -3.04 -12.24 2.59
C GLY A 137 -3.32 -11.87 4.05
N ARG A 138 -2.26 -11.91 4.88
CA ARG A 138 -2.32 -11.57 6.31
C ARG A 138 -2.48 -10.08 6.61
N TYR A 139 -2.29 -9.19 5.62
CA TYR A 139 -2.36 -7.74 5.81
C TYR A 139 -3.64 -7.18 5.20
N ARG A 140 -4.42 -6.44 5.99
CA ARG A 140 -5.67 -5.81 5.54
C ARG A 140 -5.70 -4.35 5.97
N TRP A 141 -6.33 -3.49 5.18
CA TRP A 141 -6.52 -2.09 5.58
C TRP A 141 -7.53 -1.98 6.71
N TRP A 142 -7.15 -1.31 7.80
CA TRP A 142 -8.07 -0.94 8.86
C TRP A 142 -8.78 0.36 8.49
N LYS A 143 -10.09 0.42 8.75
CA LYS A 143 -10.92 1.59 8.43
C LYS A 143 -11.57 2.10 9.69
N LEU A 144 -11.34 3.38 10.02
CA LEU A 144 -12.15 4.04 11.04
C LEU A 144 -13.52 4.39 10.45
N LYS A 145 -14.56 4.35 11.28
CA LYS A 145 -15.95 4.65 10.87
C LYS A 145 -16.02 6.02 10.18
N GLY A 146 -16.55 6.08 8.96
CA GLY A 146 -16.67 7.34 8.22
C GLY A 146 -15.33 7.96 7.77
N MET A 147 -14.27 7.16 7.65
CA MET A 147 -12.99 7.60 7.10
C MET A 147 -12.44 6.57 6.12
N ALA A 148 -12.26 6.98 4.86
CA ALA A 148 -11.63 6.15 3.86
C ALA A 148 -10.14 5.95 4.19
N PRO A 149 -9.55 4.77 3.88
CA PRO A 149 -8.12 4.56 4.06
C PRO A 149 -7.31 5.49 3.15
N HIS A 150 -7.87 5.91 2.02
CA HIS A 150 -7.22 6.77 1.05
C HIS A 150 -6.98 8.20 1.57
N VAL A 151 -5.87 8.79 1.15
CA VAL A 151 -5.44 10.17 1.33
C VAL A 151 -5.17 10.73 -0.07
N LYS A 152 -5.78 11.86 -0.43
CA LYS A 152 -5.72 12.44 -1.79
C LYS A 152 -6.01 11.41 -2.89
N GLY A 153 -7.03 10.56 -2.65
CA GLY A 153 -7.43 9.47 -3.56
C GLY A 153 -6.49 8.25 -3.62
N GLN A 154 -5.35 8.27 -2.92
CA GLN A 154 -4.31 7.23 -2.99
C GLN A 154 -4.15 6.51 -1.64
N LEU A 155 -3.58 5.30 -1.65
CA LEU A 155 -3.31 4.61 -0.39
C LEU A 155 -2.10 5.27 0.31
N PRO A 156 -2.16 5.48 1.64
CA PRO A 156 -1.12 6.20 2.37
C PRO A 156 0.27 5.59 2.24
N ILE A 157 1.30 6.44 2.24
CA ILE A 157 2.71 6.04 2.28
C ILE A 157 3.24 6.27 3.69
N GLY A 158 3.98 5.29 4.23
CA GLY A 158 4.54 5.36 5.57
C GLY A 158 6.01 5.77 5.57
N VAL A 159 6.43 6.60 6.52
CA VAL A 159 7.83 6.99 6.74
C VAL A 159 8.23 6.62 8.16
N TYR A 160 9.36 5.93 8.30
CA TYR A 160 9.84 5.38 9.56
C TYR A 160 11.34 5.59 9.71
N GLY A 161 11.82 5.67 10.96
CA GLY A 161 13.23 5.86 11.26
C GLY A 161 13.74 7.28 11.02
N LYS A 162 15.06 7.41 11.04
CA LYS A 162 15.80 8.67 10.91
C LYS A 162 16.97 8.48 9.94
N GLY A 163 17.56 9.58 9.49
CA GLY A 163 18.70 9.56 8.56
C GLY A 163 18.42 10.35 7.28
N ASN A 164 19.47 10.59 6.51
CA ASN A 164 19.39 11.35 5.26
C ASN A 164 19.02 10.45 4.09
N ASP A 165 19.59 9.25 4.00
CA ASP A 165 19.26 8.30 2.94
C ASP A 165 17.89 7.67 3.15
N VAL A 166 17.11 7.58 2.08
CA VAL A 166 15.79 6.96 2.07
C VAL A 166 15.77 5.63 1.34
N TRP A 167 15.22 4.65 2.04
CA TRP A 167 15.10 3.27 1.60
C TRP A 167 13.64 2.92 1.35
N LEU A 168 13.33 2.30 0.22
CA LEU A 168 11.98 1.87 -0.11
C LEU A 168 11.77 0.39 0.20
N VAL A 169 10.63 0.05 0.82
CA VAL A 169 10.31 -1.35 1.14
C VAL A 169 8.82 -1.65 1.03
N GLU A 170 8.52 -2.81 0.46
CA GLU A 170 7.18 -3.38 0.48
C GLU A 170 6.84 -3.95 1.87
N GLY A 171 5.88 -3.29 2.53
CA GLY A 171 5.28 -3.64 3.81
C GLY A 171 5.63 -2.64 4.89
N TYR A 172 4.62 -2.02 5.50
CA TYR A 172 4.82 -1.05 6.61
C TYR A 172 5.52 -1.69 7.82
N LEU A 173 5.14 -2.94 8.17
CA LEU A 173 5.81 -3.65 9.26
C LEU A 173 7.30 -3.90 8.95
N LYS A 174 7.64 -4.23 7.70
CA LYS A 174 9.04 -4.40 7.30
C LYS A 174 9.80 -3.09 7.40
N ALA A 175 9.19 -1.97 7.00
CA ALA A 175 9.78 -0.64 7.12
C ALA A 175 10.10 -0.28 8.58
N ILE A 176 9.15 -0.51 9.49
CA ILE A 176 9.36 -0.27 10.93
C ILE A 176 10.51 -1.15 11.46
N VAL A 177 10.46 -2.46 11.21
CA VAL A 177 11.51 -3.39 11.68
C VAL A 177 12.88 -3.02 11.13
N ALA A 178 12.97 -2.73 9.83
CA ALA A 178 14.23 -2.37 9.18
C ALA A 178 14.76 -1.02 9.70
N SER A 179 13.90 -0.04 9.96
CA SER A 179 14.33 1.24 10.53
C SER A 179 15.00 1.08 11.89
N PHE A 180 14.50 0.19 12.75
CA PHE A 180 15.13 -0.08 14.05
C PHE A 180 16.42 -0.88 13.91
N LYS A 181 16.44 -1.89 13.04
CA LYS A 181 17.62 -2.74 12.86
C LYS A 181 18.80 -2.00 12.22
N LEU A 182 18.51 -1.08 11.30
CA LEU A 182 19.53 -0.41 10.49
C LEU A 182 19.78 1.05 10.90
N GLY A 183 18.96 1.60 11.80
CA GLY A 183 19.06 3.01 12.20
C GLY A 183 18.86 4.00 11.04
N ALA A 184 18.18 3.57 9.98
CA ALA A 184 18.02 4.32 8.72
C ALA A 184 16.54 4.67 8.44
N LYS A 185 16.32 5.58 7.49
CA LYS A 185 14.98 6.07 7.13
C LYS A 185 14.36 5.19 6.05
N PHE A 186 13.18 4.65 6.34
CA PHE A 186 12.44 3.78 5.43
C PHE A 186 11.10 4.39 5.01
N VAL A 187 10.79 4.29 3.72
CA VAL A 187 9.49 4.56 3.14
C VAL A 187 8.81 3.23 2.83
N GLY A 188 7.71 2.95 3.53
CA GLY A 188 6.94 1.71 3.42
C GLY A 188 5.64 1.89 2.63
N PHE A 189 5.30 0.89 1.83
CA PHE A 189 4.04 0.81 1.05
C PHE A 189 3.48 -0.62 1.09
N GLY A 190 2.18 -0.79 0.90
CA GLY A 190 1.50 -2.07 1.13
C GLY A 190 1.71 -3.17 0.08
N SER A 191 2.01 -2.79 -1.17
CA SER A 191 2.31 -3.73 -2.27
C SER A 191 2.91 -2.97 -3.47
N VAL A 192 3.52 -3.69 -4.42
CA VAL A 192 3.95 -3.09 -5.70
C VAL A 192 2.78 -2.43 -6.45
N ALA A 193 1.59 -3.03 -6.42
CA ALA A 193 0.39 -2.41 -6.99
C ALA A 193 0.04 -1.09 -6.31
N GLN A 194 0.19 -1.00 -4.98
CA GLN A 194 0.04 0.27 -4.27
C GLN A 194 1.09 1.29 -4.70
N LEU A 195 2.34 0.88 -4.91
CA LEU A 195 3.42 1.77 -5.34
C LEU A 195 3.05 2.50 -6.64
N ILE A 196 2.48 1.76 -7.60
CA ILE A 196 2.00 2.30 -8.87
C ILE A 196 0.80 3.23 -8.63
N GLY A 197 -0.20 2.76 -7.88
CA GLY A 197 -1.43 3.50 -7.60
C GLY A 197 -1.27 4.71 -6.66
N SER A 198 -0.13 4.86 -5.99
CA SER A 198 0.15 5.93 -5.01
C SER A 198 1.36 6.79 -5.42
N ARG A 199 1.64 6.87 -6.72
CA ARG A 199 2.82 7.51 -7.29
C ARG A 199 2.99 8.97 -6.85
N ASP A 200 1.90 9.73 -6.77
CA ASP A 200 1.99 11.15 -6.42
C ASP A 200 2.28 11.35 -4.94
N LEU A 201 1.70 10.53 -4.06
CA LEU A 201 2.06 10.53 -2.63
C LEU A 201 3.52 10.12 -2.42
N ILE A 202 4.05 9.18 -3.20
CA ILE A 202 5.46 8.77 -3.13
C ILE A 202 6.36 9.94 -3.55
N LYS A 203 6.04 10.60 -4.68
CA LYS A 203 6.80 11.78 -5.14
C LYS A 203 6.78 12.90 -4.11
N GLU A 204 5.59 13.23 -3.57
CA GLU A 204 5.42 14.24 -2.52
C GLU A 204 6.26 13.89 -1.29
N THR A 205 6.19 12.64 -0.83
CA THR A 205 6.94 12.14 0.31
C THR A 205 8.45 12.25 0.07
N LEU A 206 8.95 11.76 -1.06
CA LEU A 206 10.38 11.78 -1.36
C LEU A 206 10.92 13.20 -1.54
N GLY A 207 10.14 14.09 -2.18
CA GLY A 207 10.48 15.50 -2.32
C GLY A 207 10.54 16.22 -0.98
N ALA A 208 9.56 15.98 -0.10
CA ALA A 208 9.56 16.55 1.25
C ALA A 208 10.71 16.03 2.12
N LEU A 209 11.17 14.81 1.89
CA LEU A 209 12.32 14.23 2.58
C LEU A 209 13.68 14.74 2.04
N GLY A 210 13.68 15.60 1.01
CA GLY A 210 14.88 16.28 0.52
C GLY A 210 15.88 15.38 -0.22
N ASN A 211 15.46 14.19 -0.66
CA ASN A 211 16.38 13.22 -1.23
C ASN A 211 16.76 13.57 -2.67
N GLN A 212 18.06 13.73 -2.91
CA GLN A 212 18.62 13.78 -4.26
C GLN A 212 18.95 12.39 -4.83
N GLN A 213 18.98 11.34 -3.99
CA GLN A 213 19.29 9.97 -4.40
C GLN A 213 18.32 8.96 -3.79
N LEU A 214 17.76 8.09 -4.64
CA LEU A 214 16.86 7.01 -4.24
C LEU A 214 17.63 5.68 -4.29
N LEU A 215 17.88 5.06 -3.14
CA LEU A 215 18.52 3.74 -3.07
C LEU A 215 17.44 2.66 -2.97
N LEU A 216 17.14 2.06 -4.12
CA LEU A 216 16.32 0.85 -4.21
C LEU A 216 17.17 -0.37 -3.93
N ARG A 217 17.15 -0.86 -2.68
CA ARG A 217 17.75 -2.17 -2.34
C ARG A 217 16.65 -3.16 -2.01
N PRO A 218 16.46 -4.23 -2.80
CA PRO A 218 15.57 -5.32 -2.39
C PRO A 218 16.10 -5.87 -1.06
N MET A 219 15.23 -5.86 -0.05
CA MET A 219 15.57 -6.41 1.26
C MET A 219 15.75 -7.91 1.08
N LEU A 220 17.00 -8.39 1.08
CA LEU A 220 17.30 -9.82 1.08
C LEU A 220 16.56 -10.44 2.27
N ALA A 221 15.80 -11.50 2.00
CA ALA A 221 15.14 -12.26 3.05
C ALA A 221 16.23 -12.77 4.01
N ALA A 222 16.22 -12.26 5.24
CA ALA A 222 16.95 -12.85 6.35
C ALA A 222 16.20 -14.08 6.86
#